data_AF-A0A7C7I3E1-F1
#
_entry.id   AF-A0A7C7I3E1-F1
#
_cell.length_a   1.000
_cell.length_b   1.000
_cell.length_c   1.000
_cell.angle_alpha   90.00
_cell.angle_beta   90.00
_cell.angle_gamma   90.00
#
_symmetry.space_group_name_H-M   'P 1'
#
loop_
_entity.id
_entity.type
_entity.pdbx_description
1 polymer ?
#
loop_
_entity_poly.entity_id
_entity_poly.type
_entity_poly.pdbx_seq_one_letter_code
_entity_poly.pdbx_strand_id
1 'polypeptide(L)' 'IKEDFGSGMCNITRCCTDVCPEHIQITDNGIIPLKERVVDRFYDPIIWLWKKIFGGKE' A
#
# COMPACT_ATOMS: atom_id res chain seq x y z
N ILE A 1 -7.12 -7.21 1.03
CA ILE A 1 -6.09 -6.24 1.53
C ILE A 1 -6.45 -4.80 1.18
N LYS A 2 -6.79 -4.50 -0.09
CA LYS A 2 -7.18 -3.14 -0.50
C LYS A 2 -8.42 -2.62 0.24
N GLU A 3 -9.41 -3.50 0.43
CA GLU A 3 -10.69 -3.18 1.10
C GLU A 3 -10.72 -3.64 2.56
N ASP A 4 -9.74 -4.45 2.98
CA ASP A 4 -9.64 -4.92 4.34
C ASP A 4 -9.01 -3.84 5.24
N PHE A 5 -9.42 -3.81 6.50
CA PHE A 5 -8.89 -2.90 7.54
C PHE A 5 -8.97 -1.40 7.19
N GLY A 6 -9.81 -1.02 6.22
CA GLY A 6 -9.92 0.38 5.79
C GLY A 6 -8.66 0.94 5.14
N SER A 7 -7.79 0.09 4.57
CA SER A 7 -6.54 0.51 3.92
C SER A 7 -6.76 1.59 2.84
N GLY A 8 -7.87 1.51 2.10
CA GLY A 8 -8.28 2.52 1.12
C GLY A 8 -8.72 3.87 1.71
N MET A 9 -9.02 3.95 3.01
CA MET A 9 -9.48 5.18 3.68
C MET A 9 -8.34 5.99 4.32
N CYS A 10 -7.13 5.43 4.40
CA CYS A 10 -5.98 6.10 5.00
C CYS A 10 -5.28 7.03 4.00
N ASN A 11 -5.11 8.30 4.36
CA ASN A 11 -4.46 9.34 3.53
C ASN A 11 -3.00 9.64 3.89
N ILE A 12 -2.37 8.80 4.74
CA ILE A 12 -0.95 8.96 5.16
C ILE A 12 -0.67 10.35 5.79
N THR A 13 -1.65 10.93 6.49
CA THR A 13 -1.50 12.22 7.19
C THR A 13 -0.63 12.12 8.46
N ARG A 14 -0.20 10.92 8.85
CA ARG A 14 0.56 10.61 10.08
C ARG A 14 -0.17 10.87 11.40
N CYS A 15 -1.49 11.13 11.37
CA CYS A 15 -2.27 11.33 12.60
C CYS A 15 -2.17 10.15 13.59
N CYS A 16 -2.01 8.91 13.11
CA CYS A 16 -1.81 7.74 13.97
C CYS A 16 -0.46 7.75 14.70
N THR A 17 0.57 8.37 14.11
CA THR A 17 1.91 8.48 14.70
C THR A 17 1.94 9.61 15.74
N ASP A 18 1.29 10.74 15.45
CA ASP A 18 1.27 11.92 16.31
C ASP A 18 0.57 11.67 17.66
N VAL A 19 -0.46 10.83 17.65
CA VAL A 19 -1.26 10.52 18.85
C VAL A 19 -0.81 9.24 19.57
N CYS A 20 0.20 8.53 19.04
CA CYS A 20 0.56 7.23 19.57
C CYS A 20 1.26 7.36 20.93
N PRO A 21 0.73 6.74 22.01
CA PRO A 21 1.32 6.84 23.35
C PRO A 21 2.69 6.17 23.44
N GLU A 22 2.95 5.17 22.60
CA GLU A 22 4.23 4.45 22.54
C GLU A 22 5.26 5.15 21.63
N HIS A 23 4.92 6.30 21.05
CA HIS A 23 5.78 7.09 20.15
C HIS A 23 6.37 6.31 18.98
N ILE A 24 5.69 5.27 18.52
CA ILE A 24 6.12 4.47 17.37
C ILE A 24 5.75 5.13 16.05
N GLN A 25 6.64 4.99 15.05
CA GLN A 25 6.42 5.48 13.69
C GLN A 25 5.59 4.49 12.87
N ILE A 26 4.36 4.22 13.32
CA ILE A 26 3.50 3.17 12.72
C ILE A 26 3.12 3.49 11.27
N THR A 27 2.97 4.77 10.94
CA THR A 27 2.66 5.17 9.56
C THR A 27 3.80 4.81 8.63
N ASP A 28 5.02 5.20 8.95
CA ASP A 28 6.17 5.01 8.07
C ASP A 28 6.68 3.56 8.03
N ASN A 29 6.69 2.85 9.17
CA ASN A 29 7.21 1.47 9.24
C ASN A 29 6.15 0.39 8.94
N GLY A 30 4.86 0.72 9.03
CA GLY A 30 3.76 -0.24 8.87
C GLY A 30 2.81 0.10 7.74
N ILE A 31 2.16 1.27 7.81
CA ILE A 31 1.07 1.64 6.88
C ILE A 31 1.60 1.90 5.47
N ILE A 32 2.66 2.70 5.31
CA ILE A 32 3.26 3.01 3.99
C ILE A 32 3.69 1.72 3.26
N PRO A 33 4.51 0.83 3.83
CA PRO A 33 4.95 -0.38 3.11
C PRO A 33 3.79 -1.34 2.82
N LEU A 34 2.72 -1.30 3.62
CA LEU A 34 1.50 -2.04 3.31
C LEU A 34 0.75 -1.43 2.13
N LYS A 35 0.65 -0.10 2.06
CA LYS A 35 -0.02 0.60 0.96
C LYS A 35 0.78 0.55 -0.34
N GLU A 36 2.10 0.63 -0.27
CA GLU A 36 2.97 0.48 -1.44
C GLU A 36 2.78 -0.89 -2.11
N ARG A 37 2.67 -1.97 -1.32
CA ARG A 37 2.30 -3.31 -1.84
C ARG A 37 0.91 -3.36 -2.48
N VAL A 38 -0.04 -2.56 -2.01
CA VAL A 38 -1.38 -2.47 -2.62
C VAL A 38 -1.31 -1.67 -3.93
N VAL A 39 -0.54 -0.58 -3.96
CA VAL A 39 -0.34 0.24 -5.16
C VAL A 39 0.33 -0.58 -6.25
N ASP A 40 1.44 -1.25 -5.92
CA ASP A 40 2.20 -2.09 -6.84
C ASP A 40 1.33 -3.20 -7.48
N ARG A 41 0.50 -3.86 -6.67
CA ARG A 41 -0.34 -4.98 -7.15
C ARG A 41 -1.56 -4.54 -7.98
N PHE A 42 -2.17 -3.41 -7.66
CA PHE A 42 -3.49 -3.03 -8.20
C PHE A 42 -3.50 -1.78 -9.07
N TYR A 43 -2.51 -0.90 -8.93
CA TYR A 43 -2.50 0.42 -9.55
C TYR A 43 -1.31 0.67 -10.47
N ASP A 44 -0.23 -0.13 -10.39
CA ASP A 44 0.92 0.04 -11.27
C ASP A 44 0.60 -0.37 -12.72
N PRO A 45 0.52 0.58 -13.66
CA PRO A 45 0.19 0.28 -15.05
C PRO A 45 1.35 -0.37 -15.80
N ILE A 46 2.59 -0.18 -15.36
CA ILE A 46 3.79 -0.75 -15.98
C ILE A 46 3.80 -2.25 -15.70
N ILE A 47 3.58 -2.67 -14.46
CA ILE A 47 3.52 -4.09 -14.08
C ILE A 47 2.36 -4.79 -14.80
N TRP A 48 1.19 -4.14 -14.89
CA TRP A 48 0.03 -4.70 -15.58
C TRP A 48 0.26 -4.85 -17.08
N LEU A 49 0.83 -3.83 -17.72
CA LEU A 49 1.19 -3.85 -19.13
C LEU A 49 2.28 -4.90 -19.40
N TRP A 50 3.28 -5.00 -18.54
CA TRP A 50 4.34 -6.01 -18.65
C TRP A 50 3.77 -7.43 -18.53
N LYS A 51 2.90 -7.70 -17.54
CA LYS A 51 2.17 -8.97 -17.44
C LYS A 51 1.29 -9.26 -18.66
N LYS A 52 0.65 -8.25 -19.25
CA LYS A 52 -0.21 -8.42 -20.43
C LYS A 52 0.58 -8.71 -21.71
N ILE A 53 1.77 -8.14 -21.86
CA ILE A 53 2.63 -8.30 -23.04
C ILE A 53 3.51 -9.56 -22.93
N PHE A 54 4.07 -9.84 -21.75
CA PHE A 54 5.03 -10.93 -21.53
C PHE A 54 4.44 -12.15 -20.82
N GLY A 55 3.24 -12.06 -20.23
CA GLY A 55 2.59 -13.16 -19.51
C GLY A 55 1.89 -14.20 -20.38
N GLY A 56 2.05 -14.15 -21.70
CA GLY A 56 1.59 -15.19 -22.62
C GLY A 56 2.69 -16.21 -22.88
N LYS A 57 2.88 -17.16 -21.95
CA LYS A 57 3.50 -18.48 -22.19
C LYS A 57 3.49 -19.34 -20.91
N GLU A 58 2.29 -19.77 -20.51
CA GLU A 58 2.01 -21.11 -20.00
C GLU A 58 0.52 -21.43 -20.21
#